data_AF-A0A227FZ12-F1
#
_entry.id   AF-A0A227FZ12-F1
#
_cell.length_a   1.000
_cell.length_b   1.000
_cell.length_c   1.000
_cell.angle_alpha   90.00
_cell.angle_beta   90.00
_cell.angle_gamma   90.00
#
_symmetry.space_group_name_H-M   'P 1'
#
loop_
_entity.id
_entity.type
_entity.pdbx_description
1 polymer ?
#
loop_
_entity_poly.entity_id
_entity_poly.type
_entity_poly.pdbx_seq_one_letter_code
_entity_poly.pdbx_strand_id
1 'polypeptide(L)' 'DIKRGEFVSVLGKNGSGKSTITKLIMGVIEADSGSMSMNGQDLNELTIFERSQKVGVVMQNPNHMISHHM' A
#
# COMPACT_ATOMS: atom_id res chain seq x y z
N ASP A 1 1.64 3.99 14.00
CA ASP A 1 1.55 2.52 14.05
C ASP A 1 0.12 2.06 13.93
N ILE A 2 -0.11 0.97 13.21
CA ILE A 2 -1.34 0.18 13.23
C ILE A 2 -0.99 -1.19 13.81
N LYS A 3 -1.69 -1.64 14.84
CA LYS A 3 -1.45 -2.93 15.51
C LYS A 3 -2.25 -4.05 14.82
N ARG A 4 -1.80 -5.28 15.03
CA ARG A 4 -2.46 -6.48 14.47
C ARG A 4 -3.90 -6.55 14.96
N GLY A 5 -4.84 -6.69 14.02
CA GLY A 5 -6.28 -6.79 14.30
C GLY A 5 -7.01 -5.44 14.37
N GLU A 6 -6.29 -4.32 14.27
CA GLU A 6 -6.95 -3.01 14.18
C GLU A 6 -7.58 -2.79 12.80
N PHE A 7 -8.76 -2.19 12.82
CA PHE A 7 -9.45 -1.73 11.62
C PHE A 7 -9.46 -0.21 11.61
N VAL A 8 -8.77 0.39 10.64
CA VAL A 8 -8.54 1.84 10.57
C VAL A 8 -9.04 2.38 9.25
N SER A 9 -9.61 3.59 9.29
CA SER A 9 -10.04 4.32 8.11
C SER A 9 -9.16 5.54 7.88
N VAL A 10 -8.83 5.80 6.61
CA VAL A 10 -8.12 7.01 6.18
C VAL A 10 -9.13 7.89 5.42
N LEU A 11 -9.46 9.04 6.01
CA LEU A 11 -10.45 9.98 5.49
C LEU A 11 -9.77 11.21 4.87
N GLY A 12 -10.43 11.81 3.87
CA GLY A 12 -9.96 13.04 3.25
C GLY A 12 -10.72 13.35 1.95
N LYS A 13 -10.68 14.61 1.51
CA LYS A 13 -11.31 15.06 0.25
C LYS A 13 -10.67 14.39 -0.98
N ASN A 14 -11.32 14.49 -2.14
CA ASN A 14 -10.68 14.10 -3.40
C ASN A 14 -9.38 14.90 -3.60
N GLY A 15 -8.33 14.24 -4.07
CA GLY A 15 -6.99 14.83 -4.19
C GLY A 15 -6.16 14.86 -2.89
N SER A 16 -6.67 14.39 -1.75
CA SER A 16 -5.92 14.38 -0.48
C SER A 16 -4.80 13.34 -0.37
N GLY A 17 -4.50 12.60 -1.45
CA GLY A 17 -3.43 11.60 -1.46
C GLY A 17 -3.80 10.19 -0.96
N LYS A 18 -5.08 9.86 -0.71
CA LYS A 18 -5.49 8.51 -0.27
C LYS A 18 -5.05 7.39 -1.22
N SER A 19 -5.25 7.58 -2.52
CA SER A 19 -4.80 6.60 -3.52
C SER A 19 -3.28 6.59 -3.65
N THR A 20 -2.62 7.73 -3.40
CA THR A 20 -1.16 7.86 -3.41
C THR A 20 -0.54 7.04 -2.28
N ILE A 21 -1.06 7.14 -1.05
CA ILE A 21 -0.55 6.33 0.08
C ILE A 21 -0.77 4.83 -0.15
N THR A 22 -1.90 4.42 -0.75
CA THR A 22 -2.11 3.01 -1.12
C THR A 22 -1.05 2.53 -2.13
N LYS A 23 -0.75 3.33 -3.16
CA LYS A 23 0.28 3.00 -4.16
C LYS A 23 1.68 2.94 -3.56
N LEU A 24 2.00 3.83 -2.62
CA LEU A 24 3.27 3.83 -1.88
C LEU A 24 3.43 2.55 -1.05
N ILE A 25 2.37 2.12 -0.35
CA ILE A 25 2.36 0.87 0.42
C ILE A 25 2.59 -0.33 -0.51
N MET A 26 1.91 -0.36 -1.65
CA MET A 26 2.07 -1.42 -2.65
C MET A 26 3.45 -1.42 -3.33
N GLY A 27 4.21 -0.32 -3.28
CA GLY A 27 5.46 -0.17 -4.04
C GLY A 27 5.25 0.09 -5.53
N VAL A 28 4.07 0.60 -5.92
CA VAL A 28 3.76 1.00 -7.30
C VAL A 28 4.44 2.33 -7.66
N ILE A 29 4.67 3.18 -6.65
CA ILE A 29 5.43 4.42 -6.76
C ILE A 29 6.43 4.51 -5.60
N GLU A 30 7.53 5.21 -5.79
CA GLU A 30 8.55 5.46 -4.77
C GLU A 30 8.22 6.68 -3.92
N ALA A 31 8.66 6.68 -2.66
CA ALA A 31 8.50 7.81 -1.76
C ALA A 31 9.60 8.84 -2.00
N ASP A 32 9.25 10.13 -2.05
CA ASP A 32 10.24 11.20 -2.16
C ASP A 32 11.14 11.31 -0.91
N SER A 33 10.56 11.00 0.27
CA SER A 33 11.26 11.00 1.56
C SER A 33 10.46 10.24 2.63
N GLY A 34 11.09 9.97 3.78
CA GLY A 34 10.49 9.26 4.91
C GLY A 34 10.64 7.74 4.81
N SER A 35 10.00 7.02 5.75
CA SER A 35 10.06 5.55 5.81
C SER A 35 8.70 4.95 6.19
N MET A 36 8.50 3.71 5.78
CA MET A 36 7.34 2.90 6.15
C MET A 36 7.82 1.52 6.54
N SER A 37 7.37 1.02 7.69
CA SER A 37 7.75 -0.32 8.14
C SER A 37 6.52 -1.18 8.38
N MET A 38 6.69 -2.48 8.13
CA MET A 38 5.69 -3.50 8.42
C MET A 38 6.38 -4.66 9.14
N ASN A 39 5.94 -4.93 10.37
CA ASN A 39 6.54 -5.95 11.24
C ASN A 39 8.06 -5.76 11.43
N GLY A 40 8.52 -4.52 11.54
CA GLY A 40 9.93 -4.18 11.74
C GLY A 40 10.79 -4.21 10.47
N GLN A 41 10.23 -4.55 9.31
CA GLN A 41 10.91 -4.49 8.03
C GLN A 41 10.57 -3.19 7.31
N ASP A 42 11.58 -2.47 6.81
CA ASP A 42 11.35 -1.31 5.93
C ASP A 42 10.76 -1.79 4.60
N LEU A 43 9.64 -1.19 4.20
CA LEU A 43 9.01 -1.49 2.95
C LEU A 43 9.86 -1.05 1.76
N ASN A 44 10.65 0.03 1.87
CA ASN A 44 11.50 0.54 0.79
C ASN A 44 12.59 -0.45 0.35
N GLU A 45 12.93 -1.42 1.20
CA GLU A 45 13.86 -2.51 0.89
C GLU A 45 13.20 -3.67 0.14
N LEU A 46 11.86 -3.68 0.05
CA LEU A 46 11.09 -4.74 -0.60
C LEU A 46 10.69 -4.38 -2.02
N THR A 47 10.88 -5.32 -2.93
CA THR A 47 10.33 -5.27 -4.29
C THR A 47 8.80 -5.27 -4.28
N ILE A 48 8.19 -4.80 -5.37
CA ILE A 48 6.72 -4.85 -5.55
C ILE A 48 6.16 -6.27 -5.40
N PHE A 49 6.92 -7.29 -5.82
CA PHE A 49 6.54 -8.69 -5.69
C PHE A 49 6.55 -9.15 -4.23
N GLU A 50 7.60 -8.85 -3.47
CA GLU A 50 7.67 -9.21 -2.04
C GLU A 50 6.61 -8.49 -1.22
N ARG A 51 6.28 -7.25 -1.59
CA ARG A 51 5.17 -6.50 -0.98
C ARG A 51 3.81 -7.15 -1.28
N SER A 52 3.58 -7.63 -2.51
CA SER A 52 2.31 -8.26 -2.88
C SER A 52 2.04 -9.57 -2.14
N GLN A 53 3.08 -10.29 -1.71
CA GLN A 53 2.96 -11.48 -0.85
C GLN A 53 2.50 -11.14 0.58
N LYS A 54 2.55 -9.87 0.99
CA LYS A 54 2.25 -9.44 2.36
C LYS A 54 1.05 -8.48 2.45
N VAL A 55 0.71 -7.78 1.37
CA VAL A 55 -0.36 -6.78 1.32
C VAL A 55 -1.35 -7.12 0.21
N GLY A 56 -2.60 -7.38 0.60
CA GLY A 56 -3.72 -7.47 -0.33
C GLY A 56 -4.38 -6.11 -0.53
N VAL A 57 -4.71 -5.76 -1.77
CA VAL A 57 -5.37 -4.48 -2.09
C VAL A 57 -6.59 -4.73 -2.97
N VAL A 58 -7.71 -4.14 -2.57
CA VAL A 58 -8.90 -4.03 -3.40
C VAL A 58 -8.91 -2.64 -4.02
N MET A 59 -8.84 -2.57 -5.35
CA MET A 59 -8.75 -1.31 -6.06
C MET A 59 -10.11 -0.65 -6.24
N GLN A 60 -10.13 0.69 -6.23
CA GLN A 60 -11.35 1.48 -6.48
C GLN A 60 -11.95 1.19 -7.86
N ASN A 61 -11.09 0.98 -8.87
CA ASN A 61 -11.48 0.48 -10.18
C ASN A 61 -10.96 -0.95 -10.33
N PRO A 62 -11.84 -1.96 -10.44
CA PRO A 62 -11.44 -3.36 -10.61
C PRO A 62 -10.50 -3.58 -11.80
N ASN A 63 -10.64 -2.79 -12.88
CA ASN A 63 -9.82 -2.92 -14.08
C ASN A 63 -8.34 -2.56 -13.85
N HIS A 64 -8.01 -1.91 -12.73
CA HIS A 64 -6.62 -1.57 -12.38
C HIS A 64 -5.95 -2.66 -11.54
N MET A 65 -6.70 -3.68 -11.12
CA MET A 65 -6.20 -4.77 -10.30
C MET A 65 -5.31 -5.67 -11.18
N ILE A 66 -4.00 -5.66 -10.93
CA ILE A 66 -2.99 -6.46 -11.66
C ILE A 66 -3.02 -7.93 -11.20
N SER A 67 -4.19 -8.45 -10.81
CA SER A 67 -4.39 -9.87 -10.51
C SER A 67 -5.62 -10.39 -11.27
N HIS A 68 -5.56 -10.34 -12.60
CA HIS A 68 -6.30 -11.27 -13.44
C HIS A 68 -5.31 -12.36 -13.85
N HIS A 69 -5.43 -13.53 -13.21
CA HIS A 69 -4.60 -14.73 -13.34
C HIS A 69 -3.25 -14.71 -12.61
N MET A 70 -3.28 -15.11 -11.33
CA MET A 70 -2.44 -16.21 -10.85
C MET A 70 -3.34 -17.41 -10.60
#